data_AF-A0A6M0CB19-F1
#
_entry.id   AF-A0A6M0CB19-F1
#
_cell.length_a   1.000
_cell.length_b   1.000
_cell.length_c   1.000
_cell.angle_alpha   90.00
_cell.angle_beta   90.00
_cell.angle_gamma   90.00
#
_symmetry.space_group_name_H-M   'P 1'
#
loop_
_entity.id
_entity.type
_entity.pdbx_description
1 polymer ?
#
loop_
_entity_poly.entity_id
_entity_poly.type
_entity_poly.pdbx_seq_one_letter_code
_entity_poly.pdbx_strand_id
1 'polypeptide(L)'
;MQYPRIKSINIKGYRTFKDFTATLSDLEIIVGANGAGKTCLLEFLKLLRNGMKKPIFPEILAGFLGKNVFYVGGEEKIQWQLEIELDETITLRYLGEILGPINSPQIAREKVEAIAIFNERQEPSILLDVKENSGQVREKLEEEITTLPNELALSKIDNQGMVNLYKLREYIGGWKFYSSFNIAREKISRSVAIAPQPH
;
A
#
# COMPACT_ATOMS: atom_id res chain seq x y z
N MET A 1 -1.52 24.23 -1.34
CA MET A 1 -0.68 23.03 -1.10
C MET A 1 -1.54 21.82 -1.38
N GLN A 2 -1.26 21.12 -2.47
CA GLN A 2 -1.87 19.84 -2.76
C GLN A 2 -1.21 18.78 -1.86
N TYR A 3 -2.02 17.86 -1.33
CA TYR A 3 -1.52 16.73 -0.55
C TYR A 3 -1.22 15.55 -1.49
N PRO A 4 -0.22 14.71 -1.17
CA PRO A 4 0.04 13.52 -1.97
C PRO A 4 -1.21 12.62 -2.09
N ARG A 5 -1.43 12.03 -3.26
CA ARG A 5 -2.56 11.14 -3.53
C ARG A 5 -2.19 9.96 -4.43
N ILE A 6 -2.78 8.80 -4.17
CA ILE A 6 -2.72 7.64 -5.08
C ILE A 6 -3.66 7.91 -6.25
N LYS A 7 -3.16 7.76 -7.48
CA LYS A 7 -3.91 7.90 -8.74
C LYS A 7 -4.36 6.56 -9.30
N SER A 8 -3.48 5.56 -9.20
CA SER A 8 -3.77 4.23 -9.69
C SER A 8 -3.04 3.18 -8.87
N ILE A 9 -3.60 1.98 -8.86
CA ILE A 9 -3.02 0.81 -8.24
C ILE A 9 -3.23 -0.41 -9.14
N ASN A 10 -2.17 -1.16 -9.39
CA ASN A 10 -2.20 -2.50 -9.96
C ASN A 10 -1.62 -3.48 -8.92
N ILE A 11 -2.30 -4.61 -8.72
CA ILE A 11 -1.88 -5.68 -7.80
C ILE A 11 -2.05 -7.01 -8.52
N LYS A 12 -1.01 -7.85 -8.50
CA LYS A 12 -1.05 -9.21 -9.06
C LYS A 12 -0.63 -10.23 -8.02
N GLY A 13 -1.23 -11.41 -8.10
CA GLY A 13 -0.87 -12.55 -7.27
C GLY A 13 -1.20 -12.42 -5.76
N TYR A 14 -2.08 -11.47 -5.37
CA TYR A 14 -2.45 -11.25 -3.97
C TYR A 14 -3.86 -11.74 -3.66
N ARG A 15 -3.98 -12.83 -2.89
CA ARG A 15 -5.23 -13.46 -2.43
C ARG A 15 -6.23 -13.72 -3.56
N THR A 16 -7.24 -12.86 -3.70
CA THR A 16 -8.28 -12.99 -4.75
C THR A 16 -7.89 -12.29 -6.06
N PHE A 17 -6.83 -11.49 -6.05
CA PHE A 17 -6.37 -10.73 -7.22
C PHE A 17 -5.35 -11.53 -8.02
N LYS A 18 -5.81 -12.13 -9.12
CA LYS A 18 -4.88 -12.62 -10.16
C LYS A 18 -4.17 -11.43 -10.81
N ASP A 19 -4.97 -10.46 -11.27
CA ASP A 19 -4.55 -9.16 -11.79
C ASP A 19 -5.70 -8.17 -11.51
N PHE A 20 -5.45 -7.18 -10.66
CA PHE A 20 -6.41 -6.17 -10.26
C PHE A 20 -5.85 -4.79 -10.57
N THR A 21 -6.64 -3.94 -11.23
CA THR A 21 -6.29 -2.56 -11.52
C THR A 21 -7.45 -1.65 -11.12
N ALA A 22 -7.14 -0.55 -10.45
CA ALA A 22 -8.09 0.51 -10.18
C ALA A 22 -7.44 1.89 -10.34
N THR A 23 -8.20 2.82 -10.91
CA THR A 23 -7.92 4.25 -10.83
C THR A 23 -8.65 4.82 -9.64
N LEU A 24 -8.00 5.70 -8.88
CA LEU A 24 -8.55 6.28 -7.65
C LEU A 24 -8.76 7.78 -7.85
N SER A 25 -9.91 8.25 -7.40
CA SER A 25 -10.22 9.67 -7.27
C SER A 25 -10.02 10.14 -5.83
N ASP A 26 -10.27 11.42 -5.55
CA ASP A 26 -10.11 11.98 -4.20
C ASP A 26 -11.06 11.34 -3.17
N LEU A 27 -12.17 10.73 -3.62
CA LEU A 27 -13.08 9.92 -2.82
C LEU A 27 -13.53 8.68 -3.61
N GLU A 28 -13.06 7.51 -3.21
CA GLU A 28 -13.43 6.25 -3.84
C GLU A 28 -14.39 5.43 -2.96
N ILE A 29 -15.56 5.07 -3.51
CA ILE A 29 -16.54 4.22 -2.81
C ILE A 29 -16.50 2.83 -3.43
N ILE A 30 -15.90 1.88 -2.71
CA ILE A 30 -15.78 0.50 -3.17
C ILE A 30 -17.02 -0.30 -2.74
N VAL A 31 -17.89 -0.62 -3.71
CA VAL A 31 -19.06 -1.50 -3.52
C VAL A 31 -18.90 -2.83 -4.24
N GLY A 32 -19.57 -3.87 -3.75
CA GLY A 32 -19.54 -5.20 -4.39
C GLY A 32 -20.03 -6.29 -3.46
N ALA A 33 -20.21 -7.50 -3.99
CA ALA A 33 -20.64 -8.66 -3.22
C ALA A 33 -19.66 -9.02 -2.08
N ASN A 34 -20.12 -9.81 -1.11
CA ASN A 34 -19.23 -10.43 -0.13
C ASN A 34 -18.21 -11.32 -0.86
N GLY A 35 -16.93 -11.19 -0.50
CA GLY A 35 -15.85 -11.91 -1.17
C GLY A 35 -15.32 -11.26 -2.46
N ALA A 36 -15.90 -10.16 -2.94
CA ALA A 36 -15.47 -9.48 -4.18
C ALA A 36 -14.09 -8.77 -4.11
N GLY A 37 -13.30 -8.97 -3.05
CA GLY A 37 -11.95 -8.40 -2.94
C GLY A 37 -11.84 -7.01 -2.27
N LYS A 38 -12.94 -6.41 -1.79
CA LYS A 38 -12.89 -5.09 -1.12
C LYS A 38 -11.95 -5.08 0.10
N THR A 39 -12.11 -6.06 0.97
CA THR A 39 -11.22 -6.27 2.12
C THR A 39 -9.81 -6.60 1.66
N CYS A 40 -9.65 -7.31 0.54
CA CYS A 40 -8.35 -7.66 -0.01
C CYS A 40 -7.54 -6.41 -0.36
N LEU A 41 -8.14 -5.43 -1.05
CA LEU A 41 -7.48 -4.16 -1.36
C LEU A 41 -7.06 -3.40 -0.09
N LEU A 42 -7.96 -3.29 0.90
CA LEU A 42 -7.62 -2.61 2.17
C LEU A 42 -6.48 -3.31 2.92
N GLU A 43 -6.47 -4.64 2.97
CA GLU A 43 -5.40 -5.40 3.61
C GLU A 43 -4.07 -5.26 2.85
N PHE A 44 -4.10 -5.17 1.51
CA PHE A 44 -2.90 -4.90 0.72
C PHE A 44 -2.31 -3.50 1.02
N LEU A 45 -3.14 -2.47 1.10
CA LEU A 45 -2.67 -1.12 1.46
C LEU A 45 -2.11 -1.08 2.89
N LYS A 46 -2.70 -1.85 3.83
CA LYS A 46 -2.14 -2.02 5.18
C LYS A 46 -0.79 -2.73 5.17
N LEU A 47 -0.61 -3.74 4.32
CA LEU A 47 0.68 -4.42 4.12
C LEU A 47 1.76 -3.43 3.73
N LEU A 48 1.53 -2.60 2.72
CA LEU A 48 2.50 -1.57 2.30
C LEU A 48 2.81 -0.58 3.42
N ARG A 49 1.79 -0.04 4.08
CA ARG A 49 1.97 0.88 5.23
C ARG A 49 2.82 0.26 6.34
N ASN A 50 2.55 -1.00 6.68
CA ASN A 50 3.28 -1.70 7.74
C ASN A 50 4.72 -1.99 7.32
N GLY A 51 4.93 -2.35 6.05
CA GLY A 51 6.26 -2.55 5.44
C GLY A 51 7.14 -1.30 5.47
N MET A 52 6.56 -0.09 5.48
CA MET A 52 7.32 1.16 5.67
C MET A 52 7.93 1.32 7.07
N LYS A 53 7.49 0.51 8.05
CA LYS A 53 7.86 0.66 9.47
C LYS A 53 8.62 -0.53 10.02
N LYS A 54 8.37 -1.72 9.47
CA LYS A 54 8.93 -2.99 9.95
C LYS A 54 9.14 -3.92 8.76
N PRO A 55 10.12 -4.84 8.84
CA PRO A 55 10.24 -5.91 7.87
C PRO A 55 8.94 -6.71 7.74
N ILE A 56 8.68 -7.23 6.54
CA ILE A 56 7.52 -8.02 6.18
C ILE A 56 7.69 -9.44 6.75
N PHE A 57 7.12 -9.67 7.93
CA PHE A 57 7.09 -11.00 8.54
C PHE A 57 5.82 -11.77 8.13
N PRO A 58 5.80 -13.11 8.29
CA PRO A 58 4.63 -13.93 7.98
C PRO A 58 3.35 -13.44 8.66
N GLU A 59 3.42 -12.83 9.84
CA GLU A 59 2.25 -12.28 10.55
C GLU A 59 1.66 -11.05 9.84
N ILE A 60 2.51 -10.22 9.22
CA ILE A 60 2.07 -9.05 8.44
C ILE A 60 1.42 -9.51 7.14
N LEU A 61 1.94 -10.59 6.53
CA LEU A 61 1.38 -11.18 5.33
C LEU A 61 0.08 -11.93 5.62
N ALA A 62 0.11 -12.92 6.49
CA ALA A 62 -1.01 -13.81 6.79
C ALA A 62 -2.31 -13.07 7.17
N GLY A 63 -2.19 -11.82 7.64
CA GLY A 63 -3.29 -11.03 8.16
C GLY A 63 -3.92 -11.73 9.36
N PHE A 64 -5.17 -11.40 9.67
CA PHE A 64 -5.94 -12.21 10.62
C PHE A 64 -6.25 -13.58 9.99
N LEU A 65 -5.83 -14.67 10.66
CA LEU A 65 -6.25 -16.08 10.45
C LEU A 65 -5.36 -17.01 9.58
N GLY A 66 -4.07 -16.73 9.38
CA GLY A 66 -3.15 -17.75 8.82
C GLY A 66 -3.47 -18.18 7.37
N LYS A 67 -4.12 -17.31 6.60
CA LYS A 67 -4.54 -17.60 5.22
C LYS A 67 -3.40 -17.33 4.24
N ASN A 68 -3.35 -18.11 3.16
CA ASN A 68 -2.41 -17.88 2.07
C ASN A 68 -2.63 -16.49 1.46
N VAL A 69 -1.55 -15.70 1.39
CA VAL A 69 -1.54 -14.36 0.78
C VAL A 69 -1.36 -14.39 -0.72
N PHE A 70 -0.79 -15.47 -1.24
CA PHE A 70 -0.61 -15.66 -2.66
C PHE A 70 -1.91 -16.08 -3.31
N TYR A 71 -2.08 -15.69 -4.56
CA TYR A 71 -3.23 -16.08 -5.35
C TYR A 71 -3.26 -17.60 -5.54
N VAL A 72 -4.41 -18.21 -5.26
CA VAL A 72 -4.58 -19.66 -5.38
C VAL A 72 -4.51 -20.08 -6.86
N GLY A 73 -3.57 -20.96 -7.19
CA GLY A 73 -3.31 -21.39 -8.56
C GLY A 73 -2.39 -20.47 -9.35
N GLY A 74 -1.75 -19.49 -8.70
CA GLY A 74 -0.64 -18.71 -9.24
C GLY A 74 0.70 -19.10 -8.61
N GLU A 75 1.76 -18.42 -9.03
CA GLU A 75 3.06 -18.47 -8.35
C GLU A 75 2.96 -17.87 -6.95
N GLU A 76 3.86 -18.26 -6.04
CA GLU A 76 4.02 -17.62 -4.73
C GLU A 76 4.71 -16.26 -4.88
N LYS A 77 4.00 -15.35 -5.56
CA LYS A 77 4.50 -14.07 -6.02
C LYS A 77 3.42 -13.02 -5.91
N ILE A 78 3.76 -11.89 -5.29
CA ILE A 78 2.92 -10.69 -5.25
C ILE A 78 3.65 -9.57 -5.97
N GLN A 79 2.96 -8.87 -6.86
CA GLN A 79 3.50 -7.69 -7.53
C GLN A 79 2.55 -6.52 -7.34
N TRP A 80 3.11 -5.32 -7.24
CA TRP A 80 2.34 -4.10 -7.23
C TRP A 80 2.98 -2.99 -8.05
N GLN A 81 2.12 -2.09 -8.49
CA GLN A 81 2.47 -0.81 -9.04
C GLN A 81 1.47 0.23 -8.54
N LEU A 82 1.94 1.31 -7.95
CA LEU A 82 1.14 2.46 -7.55
C LEU A 82 1.65 3.68 -8.30
N GLU A 83 0.74 4.53 -8.78
CA GLU A 83 1.08 5.88 -9.21
C GLU A 83 0.60 6.86 -8.16
N ILE A 84 1.52 7.66 -7.63
CA ILE A 84 1.28 8.59 -6.53
C ILE A 84 1.72 9.98 -6.97
N GLU A 85 0.76 10.88 -7.08
CA GLU A 85 1.01 12.31 -7.29
C GLU A 85 1.47 12.88 -5.95
N LEU A 86 2.75 13.29 -5.83
CA LEU A 86 3.25 13.86 -4.58
C LEU A 86 2.87 15.34 -4.44
N ASP A 87 2.95 16.06 -5.55
CA ASP A 87 2.54 17.46 -5.71
C ASP A 87 2.28 17.75 -7.20
N GLU A 88 1.99 19.00 -7.52
CA GLU A 88 1.65 19.47 -8.88
C GLU A 88 2.79 19.25 -9.90
N THR A 89 4.00 18.93 -9.45
CA THR A 89 5.19 18.82 -10.30
C THR A 89 5.61 17.39 -10.60
N ILE A 90 5.28 16.44 -9.73
CA ILE A 90 5.85 15.09 -9.79
C ILE A 90 4.84 14.01 -9.42
N THR A 91 4.78 12.99 -10.28
CA THR A 91 4.14 11.71 -9.99
C THR A 91 5.23 10.65 -9.83
N LEU A 92 5.14 9.84 -8.79
CA LEU A 92 6.01 8.70 -8.58
C LEU A 92 5.28 7.41 -8.96
N ARG A 93 5.95 6.56 -9.73
CA ARG A 93 5.54 5.17 -9.94
C ARG A 93 6.32 4.30 -8.95
N TYR A 94 5.61 3.70 -8.01
CA TYR A 94 6.18 2.80 -7.00
C TYR A 94 5.84 1.35 -7.36
N LEU A 95 6.88 0.55 -7.63
CA LEU A 95 6.76 -0.86 -7.98
C LEU A 95 7.42 -1.72 -6.92
N GLY A 96 6.87 -2.90 -6.69
CA GLY A 96 7.57 -3.90 -5.92
C GLY A 96 7.07 -5.31 -6.16
N GLU A 97 7.89 -6.25 -5.70
CA GLU A 97 7.71 -7.67 -5.90
C GLU A 97 8.12 -8.42 -4.64
N ILE A 98 7.21 -9.26 -4.13
CA ILE A 98 7.46 -10.20 -3.04
C ILE A 98 7.39 -11.61 -3.59
N LEU A 99 8.40 -12.42 -3.29
CA LEU A 99 8.40 -13.86 -3.50
C LEU A 99 8.17 -14.59 -2.18
N GLY A 100 7.51 -15.75 -2.26
CA GLY A 100 7.33 -16.67 -1.16
C GLY A 100 8.56 -17.54 -0.88
N PRO A 101 8.41 -18.53 0.02
CA PRO A 101 7.15 -18.95 0.66
C PRO A 101 6.68 -17.98 1.74
N ILE A 102 5.41 -18.08 2.16
CA ILE A 102 4.79 -17.16 3.15
C ILE A 102 5.64 -17.03 4.42
N ASN A 103 6.27 -18.13 4.85
CA ASN A 103 7.05 -18.19 6.08
C ASN A 103 8.41 -17.51 5.98
N SER A 104 8.88 -17.22 4.76
CA SER A 104 10.17 -16.61 4.48
C SER A 104 10.05 -15.68 3.27
N PRO A 105 9.21 -14.64 3.34
CA PRO A 105 8.97 -13.77 2.19
C PRO A 105 10.24 -12.99 1.84
N GLN A 106 10.46 -12.77 0.55
CA GLN A 106 11.60 -12.02 0.05
C GLN A 106 11.14 -10.89 -0.85
N ILE A 107 11.65 -9.68 -0.64
CA ILE A 107 11.53 -8.57 -1.58
C ILE A 107 12.47 -8.89 -2.74
N ALA A 108 11.92 -9.35 -3.86
CA ALA A 108 12.73 -9.63 -5.05
C ALA A 108 13.07 -8.35 -5.82
N ARG A 109 12.17 -7.37 -5.76
CA ARG A 109 12.40 -6.07 -6.38
C ARG A 109 11.62 -4.96 -5.67
N GLU A 110 12.23 -3.79 -5.61
CA GLU A 110 11.55 -2.54 -5.28
C GLU A 110 12.09 -1.43 -6.17
N LYS A 111 11.21 -0.66 -6.81
CA LYS A 111 11.60 0.40 -7.73
C LYS A 111 10.71 1.62 -7.56
N VAL A 112 11.31 2.81 -7.60
CA VAL A 112 10.59 4.09 -7.67
C VAL A 112 11.07 4.86 -8.89
N GLU A 113 10.13 5.28 -9.73
CA GLU A 113 10.38 6.12 -10.89
C GLU A 113 9.68 7.47 -10.71
N ALA A 114 10.37 8.56 -11.02
CA ALA A 114 9.83 9.90 -11.07
C ALA A 114 9.36 10.24 -12.48
N ILE A 115 8.15 10.74 -12.58
CA ILE A 115 7.50 11.19 -13.81
C ILE A 115 7.18 12.68 -13.61
N ALA A 116 7.92 13.55 -14.30
CA ALA A 116 7.69 14.99 -14.26
C ALA A 116 6.38 15.34 -14.99
N ILE A 117 5.54 16.15 -14.36
CA ILE A 117 4.21 16.51 -14.89
C ILE A 117 4.33 17.58 -16.00
N PHE A 118 5.36 18.42 -15.97
CA PHE A 118 5.48 19.59 -16.85
C PHE A 118 6.28 19.37 -18.14
N ASN A 119 6.91 18.20 -18.34
CA ASN A 119 7.68 17.90 -19.55
C ASN A 119 7.19 16.57 -20.16
N GLU A 120 6.31 16.65 -21.16
CA GLU A 120 5.70 15.52 -21.89
C GLU A 120 6.70 14.54 -22.56
N ARG A 121 8.01 14.77 -22.45
CA ARG A 121 9.06 14.02 -23.16
C ARG A 121 10.23 13.53 -22.29
N GLN A 122 10.16 13.62 -20.97
CA GLN A 122 11.23 13.05 -20.14
C GLN A 122 10.92 11.58 -19.81
N GLU A 123 11.88 10.70 -20.11
CA GLU A 123 11.84 9.32 -19.62
C GLU A 123 11.74 9.31 -18.08
N PRO A 124 11.00 8.36 -17.49
CA PRO A 124 10.90 8.24 -16.05
C PRO A 124 12.29 8.14 -15.42
N SER A 125 12.61 9.04 -14.49
CA SER A 125 13.89 9.03 -13.78
C SER A 125 13.83 8.03 -12.64
N ILE A 126 14.69 7.01 -12.66
CA ILE A 126 14.72 5.99 -11.60
C ILE A 126 15.35 6.60 -10.35
N LEU A 127 14.56 6.73 -9.28
CA LEU A 127 15.01 7.25 -7.98
C LEU A 127 15.50 6.13 -7.04
N LEU A 128 14.91 4.94 -7.16
CA LEU A 128 15.25 3.75 -6.37
C LEU A 128 15.13 2.53 -7.29
N ASP A 129 16.13 1.65 -7.32
CA ASP A 129 16.00 0.30 -7.90
C ASP A 129 16.82 -0.67 -7.04
N VAL A 130 16.11 -1.53 -6.33
CA VAL A 130 16.65 -2.57 -5.46
C VAL A 130 16.19 -3.91 -6.00
N LYS A 131 17.14 -4.83 -6.15
CA LYS A 131 16.89 -6.21 -6.53
C LYS A 131 17.41 -7.10 -5.42
N GLU A 132 16.56 -8.00 -4.96
CA GLU A 132 16.82 -8.79 -3.75
C GLU A 132 17.13 -7.86 -2.56
N ASN A 133 18.39 -7.80 -2.14
CA ASN A 133 18.80 -7.14 -0.89
C ASN A 133 19.68 -5.91 -1.13
N SER A 134 19.99 -5.56 -2.37
CA SER A 134 20.85 -4.42 -2.68
C SER A 134 20.44 -3.68 -3.95
N GLY A 135 20.84 -2.42 -4.01
CA GLY A 135 20.56 -1.59 -5.15
C GLY A 135 21.04 -0.17 -4.94
N GLN A 136 20.37 0.76 -5.63
CA GLN A 136 20.82 2.14 -5.69
C GLN A 136 19.68 3.11 -5.47
N VAL A 137 20.02 4.21 -4.78
CA VAL A 137 19.22 5.41 -4.66
C VAL A 137 19.85 6.50 -5.51
N ARG A 138 19.05 7.20 -6.32
CA ARG A 138 19.51 8.20 -7.30
C ARG A 138 18.60 9.43 -7.29
N GLU A 139 18.48 10.08 -6.14
CA GLU A 139 17.69 11.31 -6.04
C GLU A 139 18.55 12.57 -6.02
N LYS A 140 19.64 12.57 -5.25
CA LYS A 140 20.58 13.68 -5.19
C LYS A 140 21.96 13.26 -5.66
N LEU A 141 22.46 12.19 -5.04
CA LEU A 141 23.66 11.47 -5.44
C LEU A 141 23.29 10.01 -5.62
N GLU A 142 24.10 9.30 -6.41
CA GLU A 142 24.00 7.85 -6.51
C GLU A 142 24.63 7.22 -5.27
N GLU A 143 23.80 6.56 -4.47
CA GLU A 143 24.20 5.93 -3.22
C GLU A 143 23.75 4.46 -3.23
N GLU A 144 24.57 3.56 -2.70
CA GLU A 144 24.20 2.17 -2.52
C GLU A 144 23.29 2.01 -1.31
N ILE A 145 22.29 1.14 -1.45
CA ILE A 145 21.40 0.76 -0.35
C ILE A 145 21.35 -0.76 -0.23
N THR A 146 21.42 -1.24 1.01
CA THR A 146 21.32 -2.67 1.35
C THR A 146 20.19 -2.86 2.35
N THR A 147 19.39 -3.90 2.18
CA THR A 147 18.23 -4.25 3.01
C THR A 147 18.33 -5.67 3.55
N LEU A 148 17.48 -5.99 4.53
CA LEU A 148 17.19 -7.39 4.83
C LEU A 148 16.29 -7.99 3.74
N PRO A 149 16.29 -9.34 3.56
CA PRO A 149 15.50 -10.00 2.52
C PRO A 149 14.01 -9.69 2.55
N ASN A 150 13.46 -9.44 3.73
CA ASN A 150 12.04 -9.17 3.92
C ASN A 150 11.73 -7.69 4.18
N GLU A 151 12.68 -6.79 3.91
CA GLU A 151 12.55 -5.37 4.22
C GLU A 151 12.47 -4.53 2.94
N LEU A 152 11.48 -3.64 2.88
CA LEU A 152 11.39 -2.66 1.80
C LEU A 152 12.53 -1.64 1.97
N ALA A 153 13.33 -1.44 0.93
CA ALA A 153 14.34 -0.40 0.86
C ALA A 153 13.76 1.00 1.10
N LEU A 154 12.55 1.28 0.61
CA LEU A 154 11.89 2.56 0.86
C LEU A 154 11.68 2.82 2.37
N SER A 155 11.56 1.78 3.20
CA SER A 155 11.40 1.92 4.66
C SER A 155 12.63 2.51 5.36
N LYS A 156 13.81 2.39 4.74
CA LYS A 156 15.10 2.87 5.28
C LYS A 156 15.41 4.33 4.94
N ILE A 157 14.57 4.98 4.13
CA ILE A 157 14.78 6.37 3.71
C ILE A 157 14.46 7.33 4.88
N ASP A 158 15.41 8.18 5.27
CA ASP A 158 15.37 8.93 6.54
C ASP A 158 15.54 10.47 6.43
N ASN A 159 15.46 11.05 5.22
CA ASN A 159 15.45 12.50 4.90
C ASN A 159 16.81 13.21 4.72
N GLN A 160 17.94 12.50 4.61
CA GLN A 160 19.26 13.15 4.40
C GLN A 160 19.54 13.66 2.96
N GLY A 161 18.49 13.98 2.18
CA GLY A 161 18.63 14.47 0.81
C GLY A 161 17.74 13.77 -0.23
N MET A 162 17.00 12.75 0.20
CA MET A 162 16.08 11.97 -0.64
C MET A 162 14.64 12.48 -0.44
N VAL A 163 14.35 13.69 -0.92
CA VAL A 163 13.10 14.41 -0.58
C VAL A 163 11.85 13.69 -1.09
N ASN A 164 11.80 13.27 -2.35
CA ASN A 164 10.63 12.62 -2.94
C ASN A 164 10.47 11.20 -2.41
N LEU A 165 11.56 10.45 -2.24
CA LEU A 165 11.50 9.12 -1.61
C LEU A 165 11.05 9.20 -0.16
N TYR A 166 11.54 10.19 0.60
CA TYR A 166 11.11 10.41 1.98
C TYR A 166 9.62 10.80 2.02
N LYS A 167 9.17 11.73 1.18
CA LYS A 167 7.75 12.09 1.06
C LYS A 167 6.87 10.88 0.73
N LEU A 168 7.31 10.02 -0.20
CA LEU A 168 6.61 8.79 -0.58
C LEU A 168 6.47 7.82 0.60
N ARG A 169 7.59 7.55 1.30
CA ARG A 169 7.61 6.71 2.50
C ARG A 169 6.67 7.23 3.58
N GLU A 170 6.76 8.51 3.90
CA GLU A 170 5.92 9.14 4.93
C GLU A 170 4.44 9.14 4.52
N TYR A 171 4.15 9.35 3.23
CA TYR A 171 2.80 9.26 2.70
C TYR A 171 2.20 7.86 2.89
N ILE A 172 2.89 6.81 2.45
CA ILE A 172 2.43 5.42 2.57
C ILE A 172 2.36 5.00 4.05
N GLY A 173 3.40 5.30 4.83
CA GLY A 173 3.46 5.00 6.27
C GLY A 173 2.43 5.74 7.12
N GLY A 174 1.95 6.88 6.61
CA GLY A 174 0.94 7.75 7.19
C GLY A 174 -0.51 7.35 6.94
N TRP A 175 -0.78 6.37 6.07
CA TRP A 175 -2.15 5.92 5.78
C TRP A 175 -2.90 5.49 7.05
N LYS A 176 -4.16 5.92 7.16
CA LYS A 176 -5.04 5.63 8.30
C LYS A 176 -6.20 4.76 7.83
N PHE A 177 -6.47 3.71 8.58
CA PHE A 177 -7.57 2.78 8.30
C PHE A 177 -8.55 2.83 9.47
N TYR A 178 -9.78 3.21 9.17
CA TYR A 178 -10.85 3.30 10.15
C TYR A 178 -11.76 2.09 9.95
N SER A 179 -11.77 1.16 10.89
CA SER A 179 -12.80 0.11 10.95
C SER A 179 -14.00 0.65 11.71
N SER A 180 -15.19 0.51 11.14
CA SER A 180 -16.51 0.72 11.76
C SER A 180 -16.59 1.96 12.66
N PHE A 181 -17.28 3.01 12.22
CA PHE A 181 -17.88 3.93 13.20
C PHE A 181 -18.69 3.08 14.15
N ASN A 182 -18.22 2.95 15.39
CA ASN A 182 -18.99 2.36 16.47
C ASN A 182 -20.07 3.41 16.78
N ILE A 183 -21.05 3.53 15.89
CA ILE A 183 -22.30 4.22 16.20
C ILE A 183 -22.85 3.36 17.33
N ALA A 184 -22.68 3.83 18.56
CA ALA A 184 -23.19 3.18 19.75
C ALA A 184 -24.70 2.94 19.53
N ARG A 185 -25.06 1.74 19.04
CA ARG A 185 -26.46 1.32 18.87
C ARG A 185 -27.19 1.33 20.20
N GLU A 186 -26.45 1.30 21.31
CA GLU A 186 -26.97 1.48 22.67
C GLU A 186 -27.70 2.81 22.90
N LYS A 187 -27.46 3.86 22.10
CA LYS A 187 -28.21 5.13 22.20
C LYS A 187 -29.45 5.21 21.31
N ILE A 188 -29.73 4.20 20.48
CA ILE A 188 -30.86 4.21 19.53
C ILE A 188 -32.04 3.35 20.01
N SER A 189 -31.91 2.54 21.08
CA SER A 189 -33.07 1.96 21.75
C SER A 189 -33.60 2.88 22.85
N ARG A 190 -34.30 3.96 22.47
CA ARG A 190 -35.30 4.53 23.39
C ARG A 190 -36.44 3.51 23.46
N SER A 191 -36.53 2.81 24.58
CA SER A 191 -37.72 2.07 24.98
C SER A 191 -38.90 3.06 24.99
N VAL A 192 -39.88 2.82 24.11
CA VAL A 192 -41.18 3.48 24.23
C VAL A 192 -41.86 2.84 25.46
N ALA A 193 -41.92 3.58 26.56
CA ALA A 193 -42.74 3.19 27.69
C ALA A 193 -44.21 3.30 27.27
N ILE A 194 -44.88 2.17 27.11
CA ILE A 194 -46.34 2.12 26.96
C ILE A 194 -46.91 2.34 28.37
N ALA A 195 -47.44 3.53 28.63
CA ALA A 195 -48.17 3.80 29.86
C ALA A 195 -49.54 3.09 29.80
N PRO A 196 -49.96 2.34 30.84
CA PRO A 196 -51.32 1.82 30.91
C PRO A 196 -52.29 2.95 31.28
N GLN A 197 -53.43 3.02 30.59
CA GLN A 197 -54.52 3.93 30.93
C GLN A 197 -55.24 3.46 32.21
N PRO A 198 -55.46 4.33 33.21
CA PRO A 198 -56.32 4.00 34.34
C PRO A 198 -57.80 4.09 33.95
N HIS A 199 -58.57 3.08 34.39
CA HIS A 199 -60.03 3.08 34.43
C HIS A 199 -60.56 3.94 35.57
#